data_AF-A0AAV4DER4-F1
#
_entry.id   AF-A0AAV4DER4-F1
#
_cell.length_a   1.000
_cell.length_b   1.000
_cell.length_c   1.000
_cell.angle_alpha   90.00
_cell.angle_beta   90.00
_cell.angle_gamma   90.00
#
_symmetry.space_group_name_H-M   'P 1'
#
loop_
_entity.id
_entity.type
_entity.pdbx_description
1 polymer ?
#
loop_
_entity_poly.entity_id
_entity_poly.type
_entity_poly.pdbx_seq_one_letter_code
_entity_poly.pdbx_strand_id
1 'polypeptide(L)'
;MSRQTANHRNLSQTPSQISAAGLSRKMSGMPGTGFIRVKLLQVDLAETTDESFLAVNVKEMVDIPGKGQQLVQKKRTLYPKWNSCFDAHLYQGRTIQVIVMERPNRNLADINVSAQALADKCEKSTGGTSGPIWVSPCPKGQC
;
A
#
# COMPACT_ATOMS: atom_id res chain seq x y z
N MET A 1 3.90 52.04 -51.22
CA MET A 1 3.81 52.34 -49.78
C MET A 1 2.36 52.15 -49.37
N SER A 2 2.03 51.02 -48.74
CA SER A 2 0.65 50.64 -48.44
C SER A 2 0.54 50.26 -46.98
N ARG A 3 -0.35 50.88 -46.21
CA ARG A 3 -1.00 50.26 -45.03
C ARG A 3 -2.40 50.82 -44.80
N GLN A 4 -3.36 49.92 -44.90
CA GLN A 4 -4.72 50.00 -44.35
C GLN A 4 -4.73 49.65 -42.86
N THR A 5 -5.75 50.16 -42.18
CA THR A 5 -6.21 49.92 -40.80
C THR A 5 -6.88 48.56 -40.59
N ALA A 6 -6.80 47.98 -39.38
CA ALA A 6 -7.94 47.46 -38.58
C ALA A 6 -7.49 46.73 -37.29
N ASN A 7 -8.36 46.80 -36.28
CA ASN A 7 -8.26 46.35 -34.88
C ASN A 7 -8.16 44.83 -34.67
N HIS A 8 -7.66 44.39 -33.49
CA HIS A 8 -8.44 43.60 -32.52
C HIS A 8 -7.72 43.43 -31.17
N ARG A 9 -8.51 43.49 -30.08
CA ARG A 9 -8.15 43.29 -28.67
C ARG A 9 -7.75 41.84 -28.38
N ASN A 10 -6.79 41.61 -27.47
CA ASN A 10 -7.00 40.65 -26.37
C ASN A 10 -6.04 40.85 -25.19
N LEU A 11 -6.57 40.63 -23.99
CA LEU A 11 -5.93 40.79 -22.69
C LEU A 11 -4.86 39.71 -22.46
N SER A 12 -3.61 40.11 -22.23
CA SER A 12 -2.57 39.22 -21.74
C SER A 12 -2.68 39.07 -20.22
N GLN A 13 -3.34 38.01 -19.76
CA GLN A 13 -3.22 37.52 -18.40
C GLN A 13 -1.80 36.99 -18.18
N THR A 14 -1.10 37.58 -17.23
CA THR A 14 0.17 37.11 -16.66
C THR A 14 -0.07 35.83 -15.83
N PRO A 15 0.59 34.70 -16.10
CA PRO A 15 0.71 33.65 -15.13
C PRO A 15 1.84 34.01 -14.18
N SER A 16 1.47 34.34 -12.94
CA SER A 16 2.37 34.49 -11.80
C SER A 16 3.27 33.27 -11.68
N GLN A 17 4.52 33.39 -12.14
CA GLN A 17 5.57 32.41 -11.89
C GLN A 17 5.96 32.51 -10.41
N ILE A 18 5.39 31.66 -9.56
CA ILE A 18 5.93 31.42 -8.23
C ILE A 18 6.95 30.30 -8.38
N SER A 19 8.22 30.69 -8.53
CA SER A 19 9.35 29.81 -8.31
C SER A 19 9.42 29.48 -6.83
N ALA A 20 9.05 28.26 -6.47
CA ALA A 20 9.51 27.64 -5.24
C ALA A 20 10.53 26.58 -5.64
N ALA A 21 11.82 26.92 -5.53
CA ALA A 21 12.91 25.96 -5.46
C ALA A 21 12.73 25.14 -4.18
N GLY A 22 11.77 24.23 -4.17
CA GLY A 22 11.69 23.16 -3.21
C GLY A 22 12.55 22.04 -3.74
N LEU A 23 13.73 21.86 -3.15
CA LEU A 23 14.56 20.69 -3.41
C LEU A 23 13.66 19.45 -3.37
N SER A 24 13.49 18.81 -4.53
CA SER A 24 13.19 17.39 -4.56
C SER A 24 14.44 16.71 -4.01
N ARG A 25 14.56 16.71 -2.67
CA ARG A 25 15.35 15.70 -1.99
C ARG A 25 14.59 14.42 -2.31
N LYS A 26 15.02 13.79 -3.40
CA LYS A 26 15.02 12.34 -3.51
C LYS A 26 15.63 11.90 -2.19
N MET A 27 14.79 11.56 -1.21
CA MET A 27 15.27 10.89 -0.04
C MET A 27 15.81 9.59 -0.61
N SER A 28 17.13 9.55 -0.78
CA SER A 28 17.89 8.33 -0.72
C SER A 28 17.67 7.80 0.70
N GLY A 29 16.46 7.32 0.95
CA GLY A 29 16.08 6.68 2.19
C GLY A 29 17.02 5.50 2.31
N MET A 30 17.85 5.55 3.33
CA MET A 30 18.63 4.41 3.79
C MET A 30 17.72 3.17 3.72
N PRO A 31 18.15 2.05 3.10
CA PRO A 31 17.37 0.84 3.13
C PRO A 31 17.10 0.46 4.60
N GLY A 32 15.84 0.53 5.04
CA GLY A 32 15.37 -0.17 6.24
C GLY A 32 15.04 0.60 7.52
N THR A 33 14.64 1.89 7.51
CA THR A 33 14.28 2.61 8.76
C THR A 33 12.82 3.11 8.87
N GLY A 34 11.91 2.59 8.04
CA GLY A 34 10.49 2.94 8.10
C GLY A 34 9.59 1.81 8.62
N PHE A 35 8.37 2.16 9.04
CA PHE A 35 7.27 1.22 9.25
C PHE A 35 6.00 1.74 8.59
N ILE A 36 5.13 0.82 8.18
CA ILE A 36 3.75 1.12 7.77
C ILE A 36 2.80 0.75 8.90
N ARG A 37 1.79 1.57 9.09
CA ARG A 37 0.65 1.28 9.97
C ARG A 37 -0.53 0.87 9.13
N VAL A 38 -0.97 -0.36 9.29
CA VAL A 38 -2.04 -0.96 8.48
C VAL A 38 -3.28 -1.12 9.34
N LYS A 39 -4.43 -0.68 8.82
CA LYS A 39 -5.76 -0.89 9.41
C LYS A 39 -6.63 -1.65 8.42
N LEU A 40 -7.16 -2.79 8.83
CA LEU A 40 -8.07 -3.60 8.02
C LEU A 40 -9.50 -3.18 8.37
N LEU A 41 -10.20 -2.58 7.40
CA LEU A 41 -11.50 -1.97 7.62
C LEU A 41 -12.65 -2.96 7.47
N GLN A 42 -12.68 -3.63 6.32
CA GLN A 42 -13.75 -4.51 5.91
C GLN A 42 -13.27 -5.53 4.89
N VAL A 43 -14.07 -6.56 4.70
CA VAL A 43 -13.93 -7.57 3.66
C VAL A 43 -15.28 -7.74 2.98
N ASP A 44 -15.26 -7.88 1.65
CA ASP A 44 -16.44 -8.17 0.86
C ASP A 44 -16.33 -9.62 0.35
N LEU A 45 -16.85 -10.56 1.14
CA LEU A 45 -16.89 -11.98 0.83
C LEU A 45 -18.27 -12.53 1.21
N ALA A 46 -18.93 -13.25 0.31
CA ALA A 46 -20.26 -13.79 0.56
C ALA A 46 -20.32 -14.77 1.76
N GLU A 47 -19.19 -15.41 2.10
CA GLU A 47 -19.08 -16.39 3.19
C GLU A 47 -18.72 -15.77 4.54
N THR A 48 -18.47 -14.45 4.64
CA THR A 48 -18.09 -13.85 5.94
C THR A 48 -19.29 -13.61 6.84
N THR A 49 -19.08 -13.88 8.13
CA THR A 49 -20.04 -13.67 9.22
C THR A 49 -19.49 -12.68 10.24
N ASP A 50 -20.31 -12.20 11.17
CA ASP A 50 -19.88 -11.30 12.26
C ASP A 50 -18.82 -11.94 13.18
N GLU A 51 -18.74 -13.27 13.20
CA GLU A 51 -17.73 -14.01 13.97
C GLU A 51 -16.41 -14.20 13.22
N SER A 52 -16.34 -13.77 11.96
CA SER A 52 -15.13 -13.86 11.14
C SER A 52 -14.03 -12.98 11.70
N PHE A 53 -12.81 -13.51 11.69
CA PHE A 53 -11.65 -12.86 12.28
C PHE A 53 -10.45 -12.90 11.35
N LEU A 54 -9.46 -12.07 11.68
CA LEU A 54 -8.26 -11.91 10.88
C LEU A 54 -7.11 -12.70 11.48
N ALA A 55 -6.35 -13.37 10.62
CA ALA A 55 -5.02 -13.87 10.92
C ALA A 55 -4.01 -13.18 10.00
N VAL A 56 -2.97 -12.59 10.56
CA VAL A 56 -1.95 -11.86 9.82
C VAL A 56 -0.58 -12.48 10.06
N ASN A 57 0.04 -12.96 8.98
CA ASN A 57 1.40 -13.50 9.00
C ASN A 57 2.35 -12.50 8.36
N VAL A 58 3.47 -12.23 9.03
CA VAL A 58 4.54 -11.41 8.46
C VAL A 58 5.71 -12.32 8.12
N LYS A 59 5.99 -12.44 6.82
CA LYS A 59 7.04 -13.29 6.25
C LYS A 59 8.23 -12.44 5.82
N GLU A 60 9.41 -13.01 5.94
CA GLU A 60 10.68 -12.45 5.49
C GLU A 60 11.24 -13.27 4.35
N MET A 61 11.79 -12.61 3.35
CA MET A 61 12.62 -13.26 2.36
C MET A 61 13.96 -13.66 2.99
N VAL A 62 14.30 -14.94 2.88
CA VAL A 62 15.54 -15.51 3.38
C VAL A 62 16.18 -16.32 2.25
N ASP A 63 17.45 -16.06 1.97
CA ASP A 63 18.26 -16.90 1.09
C ASP A 63 18.68 -18.15 1.84
N ILE A 64 18.19 -19.30 1.39
CA ILE A 64 18.57 -20.61 1.94
C ILE A 64 19.61 -21.24 1.01
N PRO A 65 20.84 -21.53 1.50
CA PRO A 65 21.87 -22.17 0.69
C PRO A 65 21.36 -23.45 0.04
N GLY A 66 21.50 -23.55 -1.29
CA GLY A 66 21.06 -24.71 -2.07
C GLY A 66 19.55 -24.81 -2.33
N LYS A 67 18.71 -23.94 -1.75
CA LYS A 67 17.25 -23.91 -1.99
C LYS A 67 16.74 -22.59 -2.58
N GLY A 68 17.58 -21.56 -2.61
CA GLY A 68 17.22 -20.23 -3.12
C GLY A 68 16.43 -19.40 -2.11
N GLN A 69 15.75 -18.37 -2.60
CA GLN A 69 14.98 -17.45 -1.77
C GLN A 69 13.64 -18.04 -1.37
N GLN A 70 13.33 -18.00 -0.07
CA GLN A 70 12.07 -18.47 0.49
C GLN A 70 11.46 -17.43 1.43
N LEU A 71 10.13 -17.36 1.45
CA LEU A 71 9.40 -16.58 2.44
C LEU A 71 9.24 -17.39 3.73
N VAL A 72 9.82 -16.90 4.82
CA VAL A 72 9.81 -17.54 6.14
C VAL A 72 9.09 -16.64 7.14
N GLN A 73 8.09 -17.17 7.83
CA GLN A 73 7.45 -16.50 8.95
C GLN A 73 8.28 -16.71 10.22
N LYS A 74 9.01 -15.68 10.66
CA LYS A 74 9.81 -15.74 11.90
C LYS A 74 9.02 -15.35 13.17
N LYS A 75 7.96 -14.56 13.02
CA LYS A 75 7.14 -14.07 14.14
C LYS A 75 5.81 -14.81 14.21
N ARG A 76 5.21 -14.87 15.41
CA ARG A 76 3.87 -15.43 15.60
C ARG A 76 2.83 -14.75 14.71
N THR A 77 1.81 -15.50 14.32
CA THR A 77 0.62 -14.95 13.67
C THR A 77 -0.05 -13.92 14.58
N LEU A 78 -0.42 -12.79 14.01
CA LEU A 78 -1.17 -11.73 14.68
C LEU A 78 -2.65 -11.95 14.44
N TYR A 79 -3.48 -11.70 15.43
CA TYR A 79 -4.94 -11.75 15.32
C TYR A 79 -5.55 -10.38 15.64
N PRO A 80 -5.32 -9.36 14.79
CA PRO A 80 -5.88 -8.04 15.01
C PRO A 80 -7.40 -8.09 14.91
N LYS A 81 -8.07 -7.26 15.69
CA LYS A 81 -9.51 -7.00 15.49
C LYS A 81 -9.70 -6.19 14.22
N TRP A 82 -10.86 -6.33 13.57
CA TRP A 82 -11.29 -5.38 12.55
C TRP A 82 -11.18 -3.94 13.07
N ASN A 83 -10.81 -3.03 12.19
CA ASN A 83 -10.61 -1.61 12.50
C ASN A 83 -9.50 -1.30 13.52
N SER A 84 -8.67 -2.27 13.92
CA SER A 84 -7.45 -2.03 14.70
C SER A 84 -6.23 -1.87 13.78
N CYS A 85 -5.23 -1.16 14.29
CA CYS A 85 -3.98 -0.94 13.58
C CYS A 85 -2.91 -1.95 14.01
N PHE A 86 -2.07 -2.39 13.07
CA PHE A 86 -0.81 -3.06 13.38
C PHE A 86 0.32 -2.44 12.56
N ASP A 87 1.53 -2.47 13.12
CA ASP A 87 2.71 -1.87 12.51
C ASP A 87 3.61 -2.96 11.89
N ALA A 88 4.10 -2.72 10.67
CA ALA A 88 5.03 -3.59 9.98
C ALA A 88 6.25 -2.79 9.50
N HIS A 89 7.45 -3.27 9.86
CA HIS A 89 8.70 -2.64 9.43
C HIS A 89 8.93 -2.86 7.93
N LEU A 90 9.41 -1.84 7.25
CA LEU A 90 9.74 -1.85 5.82
C LEU A 90 11.15 -2.42 5.62
N TYR A 91 11.22 -3.75 5.58
CA TYR A 91 12.42 -4.47 5.13
C TYR A 91 12.20 -5.02 3.73
N GLN A 92 13.29 -5.10 2.96
CA GLN A 92 13.25 -5.69 1.62
C GLN A 92 12.74 -7.14 1.69
N GLY A 93 11.88 -7.52 0.75
CA GLY A 93 11.31 -8.86 0.70
C GLY A 93 10.35 -9.20 1.84
N ARG A 94 9.89 -8.23 2.63
CA ARG A 94 8.84 -8.46 3.63
C ARG A 94 7.47 -8.54 2.99
N THR A 95 6.80 -9.65 3.24
CA THR A 95 5.45 -9.94 2.76
C THR A 95 4.48 -10.05 3.93
N ILE A 96 3.35 -9.36 3.85
CA ILE A 96 2.25 -9.44 4.79
C ILE A 96 1.19 -10.33 4.14
N GLN A 97 0.91 -11.48 4.78
CA GLN A 97 -0.22 -12.31 4.42
C GLN A 97 -1.38 -11.98 5.37
N VAL A 98 -2.53 -11.61 4.81
CA VAL A 98 -3.78 -11.42 5.55
C VAL A 98 -4.71 -12.56 5.19
N ILE A 99 -5.26 -13.22 6.19
CA ILE A 99 -6.14 -14.37 6.04
C ILE A 99 -7.45 -14.03 6.76
N VAL A 100 -8.56 -14.23 6.07
CA VAL A 100 -9.90 -14.11 6.63
C VAL A 100 -10.34 -15.50 7.06
N MET A 101 -10.60 -15.65 8.35
CA MET A 101 -10.91 -16.91 9.00
C MET A 101 -12.35 -16.90 9.53
N GLU A 102 -12.97 -18.06 9.48
CA GLU A 102 -14.24 -18.34 10.15
C GLU A 102 -14.02 -19.37 11.26
N ARG A 103 -14.81 -19.29 12.33
CA ARG A 103 -14.78 -20.28 13.40
C ARG A 103 -15.33 -21.63 12.90
N PRO A 104 -14.81 -22.77 13.40
CA PRO A 104 -13.76 -22.87 14.41
C PRO A 104 -12.35 -22.61 13.87
N ASN A 105 -12.03 -22.92 12.60
CA ASN A 105 -10.71 -22.68 11.98
C ASN A 105 -10.74 -22.83 10.44
N ARG A 106 -11.76 -22.27 9.77
CA ARG A 106 -11.90 -22.35 8.31
C ARG A 106 -11.28 -21.13 7.64
N ASN A 107 -10.35 -21.31 6.71
CA ASN A 107 -9.84 -20.23 5.86
C ASN A 107 -10.87 -19.92 4.76
N LEU A 108 -11.34 -18.67 4.71
CA LEU A 108 -12.26 -18.19 3.67
C LEU A 108 -11.50 -17.67 2.45
N ALA A 109 -10.49 -16.83 2.68
CA ALA A 109 -9.62 -16.30 1.66
C ALA A 109 -8.34 -15.75 2.27
N ASP A 110 -7.29 -15.63 1.47
CA ASP A 110 -6.06 -14.95 1.88
C ASP A 110 -5.48 -14.07 0.79
N ILE A 111 -4.60 -13.16 1.20
CA ILE A 111 -3.88 -12.29 0.30
C ILE A 111 -2.46 -12.09 0.78
N ASN A 112 -1.52 -12.08 -0.16
CA ASN A 112 -0.11 -11.79 0.10
C ASN A 112 0.25 -10.46 -0.56
N VAL A 113 0.68 -9.50 0.25
CA VAL A 113 1.06 -8.16 -0.22
C VAL A 113 2.44 -7.80 0.31
N SER A 114 3.31 -7.25 -0.54
CA SER A 114 4.60 -6.76 -0.07
C SER A 114 4.43 -5.49 0.77
N ALA A 115 5.18 -5.38 1.86
CA ALA A 115 5.13 -4.19 2.71
C ALA A 115 5.60 -2.94 1.93
N GLN A 116 6.55 -3.12 1.02
CA GLN A 116 7.02 -2.06 0.12
C GLN A 116 5.91 -1.56 -0.81
N ALA A 117 5.12 -2.46 -1.43
CA ALA A 117 4.03 -2.04 -2.32
C ALA A 117 2.95 -1.25 -1.57
N LEU A 118 2.71 -1.55 -0.29
CA LEU A 118 1.83 -0.74 0.55
C LEU A 118 2.42 0.66 0.82
N ALA A 119 3.71 0.74 1.15
CA ALA A 119 4.39 2.01 1.37
C ALA A 119 4.40 2.89 0.10
N ASP A 120 4.70 2.32 -1.06
CA ASP A 120 4.72 3.03 -2.34
C ASP A 120 3.34 3.60 -2.70
N LYS A 121 2.25 2.90 -2.33
CA LYS A 121 0.88 3.39 -2.49
C LYS A 121 0.57 4.55 -1.55
N CYS A 122 1.12 4.55 -0.33
CA CYS A 122 0.98 5.67 0.59
C CYS A 122 1.71 6.93 0.07
N GLU A 123 2.94 6.79 -0.44
CA GLU A 123 3.73 7.91 -0.94
C GLU A 123 3.09 8.59 -2.16
N LYS A 124 2.53 7.80 -3.09
CA LYS A 124 1.82 8.31 -4.27
C LYS A 124 0.51 9.04 -3.96
N SER A 125 -0.01 8.91 -2.74
CA SER A 125 -1.25 9.56 -2.27
C SER A 125 -1.04 10.92 -1.59
N THR A 126 0.19 11.47 -1.64
CA THR A 126 0.60 12.76 -1.03
C THR A 126 -0.08 14.02 -1.60
N GLY A 127 -1.23 13.88 -2.25
CA GLY A 127 -2.21 14.94 -2.54
C GLY A 127 -3.35 15.05 -1.50
N GLY A 128 -3.31 14.29 -0.39
CA GLY A 128 -4.22 14.49 0.74
C GLY A 128 -5.43 13.55 0.83
N THR A 129 -5.53 12.53 -0.02
CA THR A 129 -6.65 11.58 0.00
C THR A 129 -6.14 10.15 0.08
N SER A 130 -5.61 9.74 1.24
CA SER A 130 -5.32 8.33 1.52
C SER A 130 -6.63 7.60 1.85
N GLY A 131 -7.47 7.40 0.83
CA GLY A 131 -8.65 6.52 0.93
C GLY A 131 -8.22 5.07 1.16
N PRO A 132 -9.13 4.19 1.62
CA PRO A 132 -8.83 2.77 1.76
C PRO A 132 -8.48 2.16 0.40
N ILE A 133 -7.45 1.32 0.39
CA ILE A 133 -7.05 0.57 -0.81
C ILE A 133 -7.74 -0.78 -0.75
N TRP A 134 -8.60 -1.05 -1.73
CA TRP A 134 -9.13 -2.39 -1.94
C TRP A 134 -8.05 -3.28 -2.52
N VAL A 135 -7.94 -4.50 -1.98
CA VAL A 135 -7.02 -5.51 -2.49
C VAL A 135 -7.80 -6.79 -2.67
N SER A 136 -7.72 -7.38 -3.85
CA SER A 136 -8.49 -8.58 -4.19
C SER A 136 -7.91 -9.79 -3.45
N PRO A 137 -8.69 -10.44 -2.57
CA PRO A 137 -8.24 -11.64 -1.92
C PRO A 137 -8.21 -12.79 -2.93
N CYS A 138 -7.30 -13.73 -2.70
CA CYS A 138 -7.20 -14.94 -3.47
C CYS A 138 -8.26 -15.93 -3.00
N PRO A 139 -9.11 -16.45 -3.89
CA PRO A 139 -10.00 -17.55 -3.56
C PRO A 139 -9.19 -18.77 -3.14
N LYS A 140 -9.65 -19.46 -2.09
CA LYS A 140 -9.09 -20.69 -1.51
C LYS A 140 -8.15 -21.46 -2.45
N GLY A 141 -6.84 -21.44 -2.17
CA GLY A 141 -5.84 -22.31 -2.81
C GLY A 141 -5.45 -21.96 -4.25
N GLN A 142 -5.76 -20.75 -4.74
CA GLN A 142 -5.40 -20.29 -6.09
C GLN A 142 -4.22 -19.29 -6.10
N CYS A 143 -3.53 -19.18 -4.97
CA CYS A 143 -2.25 -18.50 -4.76
C CYS A 143 -1.27 -19.47 -4.08
#